data_AF-A0A1I2M9J4-F1
#
_entry.id   AF-A0A1I2M9J4-F1
#
_cell.length_a   1.000
_cell.length_b   1.000
_cell.length_c   1.000
_cell.angle_alpha   90.00
_cell.angle_beta   90.00
_cell.angle_gamma   90.00
#
_symmetry.space_group_name_H-M   'P 1'
#
loop_
_entity.id
_entity.type
_entity.pdbx_description
1 polymer ?
#
loop_
_entity_poly.entity_id
_entity_poly.type
_entity_poly.pdbx_seq_one_letter_code
_entity_poly.pdbx_strand_id
1 'polypeptide(L)'
;MRLLPIFPDTDTAAWLDTWNSTFSEFAKDKIIVPGHGGPTDFATVDEWTRGYLEYIRGKVAILIEQGGTLADAYQIDQSPYAHLATFEELASKNAGRVFETMEFE
;
A
#
# COMPACT_ATOMS: atom_id res chain seq x y z
N MET A 1 1.47 14.00 1.48
CA MET A 1 0.74 12.81 1.00
C MET A 1 0.08 12.10 2.17
N ARG A 2 -1.01 11.38 1.93
CA ARG A 2 -1.71 10.56 2.94
C ARG A 2 -1.31 9.10 2.73
N LEU A 3 -1.18 8.32 3.81
CA LEU A 3 -1.02 6.88 3.69
C LEU A 3 -2.24 6.28 2.98
N LEU A 4 -2.00 5.36 2.04
CA LEU A 4 -3.06 4.73 1.27
C LEU A 4 -3.95 3.88 2.22
N PRO A 5 -5.25 4.18 2.37
CA PRO A 5 -6.13 3.30 3.13
C PRO A 5 -6.40 2.02 2.33
N ILE A 6 -6.24 0.86 2.97
CA ILE A 6 -6.66 -0.44 2.44
C ILE A 6 -7.93 -0.83 3.17
N PHE A 7 -9.01 -1.09 2.45
CA PHE A 7 -10.30 -1.50 2.98
C PHE A 7 -10.50 -3.02 2.84
N PRO A 8 -11.48 -3.63 3.54
CA PRO A 8 -11.71 -5.08 3.47
C PRO A 8 -12.00 -5.63 2.06
N ASP A 9 -12.51 -4.79 1.17
CA ASP A 9 -12.84 -5.10 -0.23
C ASP A 9 -11.74 -4.66 -1.22
N THR A 10 -10.60 -4.19 -0.72
CA THR A 10 -9.47 -3.76 -1.56
C THR A 10 -8.63 -4.95 -2.00
N ASP A 11 -8.61 -5.22 -3.30
CA ASP A 11 -7.66 -6.16 -3.90
C ASP A 11 -6.32 -5.45 -4.19
N THR A 12 -5.35 -5.66 -3.32
CA THR A 12 -4.03 -5.02 -3.44
C THR A 12 -3.16 -5.63 -4.55
N ALA A 13 -3.39 -6.88 -4.92
CA ALA A 13 -2.68 -7.54 -6.02
C ALA A 13 -3.18 -6.99 -7.37
N ALA A 14 -4.49 -6.94 -7.57
CA ALA A 14 -5.10 -6.37 -8.78
C ALA A 14 -4.82 -4.87 -8.91
N TRP A 15 -4.69 -4.14 -7.79
CA TRP A 15 -4.28 -2.74 -7.81
C TRP A 15 -2.87 -2.60 -8.37
N LEU A 16 -1.90 -3.39 -7.89
CA LEU A 16 -0.54 -3.38 -8.42
C LEU A 16 -0.50 -3.80 -9.89
N ASP A 17 -1.27 -4.82 -10.29
CA ASP A 17 -1.38 -5.23 -11.69
C ASP A 17 -1.91 -4.10 -12.58
N THR A 18 -2.99 -3.44 -12.18
CA THR A 18 -3.53 -2.27 -12.89
C THR A 18 -2.53 -1.12 -12.94
N TRP A 19 -1.81 -0.89 -11.84
CA TRP A 19 -0.81 0.17 -11.75
C TRP A 19 0.30 -0.04 -12.76
N ASN A 20 0.83 -1.27 -12.82
CA ASN A 20 1.97 -1.65 -13.64
C ASN A 20 1.60 -1.85 -15.12
N SER A 21 0.41 -2.37 -15.41
CA SER A 21 -0.02 -2.70 -16.78
C SER A 21 -0.55 -1.52 -17.56
N THR A 22 -1.30 -0.62 -16.90
CA THR A 22 -2.13 0.37 -17.60
C THR A 22 -1.96 1.78 -17.03
N PHE A 23 -2.07 1.95 -15.71
CA PHE A 23 -2.13 3.27 -15.11
C PHE A 23 -0.82 4.04 -15.26
N SER A 24 0.33 3.40 -15.02
CA SER A 24 1.63 4.07 -15.09
C SER A 24 1.90 4.68 -16.45
N GLU A 25 1.66 3.92 -17.53
CA GLU A 25 1.88 4.41 -18.89
C GLU A 25 0.95 5.57 -19.25
N PHE A 26 -0.31 5.52 -18.79
CA PHE A 26 -1.25 6.60 -18.97
C PHE A 26 -0.85 7.87 -18.19
N ALA A 27 -0.40 7.70 -16.95
CA ALA A 27 -0.29 8.77 -15.96
C ALA A 27 1.11 9.41 -15.87
N LYS A 28 2.17 8.76 -16.37
CA LYS A 28 3.59 9.18 -16.17
C LYS A 28 3.91 10.65 -16.48
N ASP A 29 3.27 11.23 -17.48
CA ASP A 29 3.49 12.61 -17.93
C ASP A 29 2.37 13.58 -17.50
N LYS A 30 1.56 13.21 -16.49
CA LYS A 30 0.39 13.98 -16.05
C LYS A 30 0.58 14.57 -14.66
N ILE A 31 -0.13 15.68 -14.42
CA ILE A 31 -0.45 16.13 -13.06
C ILE A 31 -1.56 15.24 -12.51
N ILE A 32 -1.36 14.74 -11.30
CA ILE A 32 -2.29 13.87 -10.59
C ILE A 32 -3.03 14.70 -9.55
N VAL A 33 -4.36 14.68 -9.63
CA VAL A 33 -5.24 15.28 -8.63
C VAL A 33 -5.89 14.15 -7.83
N PRO A 34 -5.41 13.84 -6.62
CA PRO A 34 -5.96 12.74 -5.82
C PRO A 34 -7.33 13.11 -5.26
N GLY A 35 -8.11 12.09 -4.86
CA GLY A 35 -9.39 12.31 -4.18
C GLY A 35 -9.26 13.07 -2.85
N HIS A 36 -8.11 12.97 -2.18
CA HIS A 36 -7.75 13.75 -1.00
C HIS A 36 -6.33 14.29 -1.11
N GLY A 37 -6.14 15.58 -0.79
CA GLY A 37 -4.86 16.27 -0.89
C GLY A 37 -4.86 17.32 -2.01
N GLY A 38 -3.68 17.87 -2.29
CA GLY A 38 -3.48 18.81 -3.39
C GLY A 38 -2.97 18.12 -4.66
N PRO A 39 -2.96 18.82 -5.81
CA PRO A 39 -2.32 18.35 -7.03
C PRO A 39 -0.84 17.97 -6.81
N THR A 40 -0.38 16.93 -7.49
CA THR A 40 0.99 16.41 -7.41
C THR A 40 1.41 15.80 -8.75
N ASP A 41 2.63 15.26 -8.83
CA ASP A 41 3.15 14.60 -10.04
C ASP A 41 3.04 13.07 -9.94
N PHE A 42 3.27 12.40 -11.07
CA PHE A 42 3.24 10.94 -11.13
C PHE A 42 4.31 10.29 -10.23
N ALA A 43 5.52 10.83 -10.23
CA ALA A 43 6.63 10.27 -9.45
C ALA A 43 6.28 10.19 -7.95
N THR A 44 5.61 11.23 -7.42
CA THR A 44 5.16 11.28 -6.03
C THR A 44 4.12 10.20 -5.74
N VAL A 45 3.11 10.01 -6.60
CA VAL A 45 2.10 8.96 -6.34
C VAL A 45 2.65 7.57 -6.56
N ASP A 46 3.60 7.39 -7.48
CA ASP A 46 4.26 6.11 -7.73
C ASP A 46 5.09 5.67 -6.52
N GLU A 47 5.86 6.59 -5.94
CA GLU A 47 6.64 6.33 -4.73
C GLU A 47 5.75 6.02 -3.51
N TRP A 48 4.75 6.87 -3.25
CA TRP A 48 4.00 6.80 -2.00
C TRP A 48 2.72 5.95 -2.04
N THR A 49 2.27 5.54 -3.23
CA THR A 49 1.10 4.66 -3.40
C THR A 49 1.51 3.26 -3.85
N ARG A 50 2.09 3.12 -5.05
CA ARG A 50 2.57 1.81 -5.54
C ARG A 50 3.68 1.28 -4.65
N GLY A 51 4.67 2.13 -4.33
CA GLY A 51 5.76 1.75 -3.44
C GLY A 51 5.27 1.26 -2.08
N TYR A 52 4.24 1.88 -1.49
CA TYR A 52 3.64 1.41 -0.24
C TYR A 52 2.99 0.03 -0.38
N LEU A 53 2.22 -0.20 -1.45
CA LEU A 53 1.59 -1.50 -1.72
C LEU A 53 2.62 -2.61 -1.88
N GLU A 54 3.69 -2.37 -2.65
CA GLU A 54 4.80 -3.33 -2.80
C GLU A 54 5.51 -3.59 -1.47
N TYR A 55 5.78 -2.53 -0.71
CA TYR A 55 6.43 -2.65 0.59
C TYR A 55 5.63 -3.51 1.56
N ILE A 56 4.34 -3.19 1.76
CA ILE A 56 3.54 -3.89 2.76
C ILE A 56 3.26 -5.34 2.36
N ARG A 57 2.95 -5.59 1.08
CA ARG A 57 2.78 -6.96 0.56
C ARG A 57 4.08 -7.76 0.67
N GLY A 58 5.24 -7.15 0.38
CA GLY A 58 6.53 -7.80 0.54
C GLY A 58 6.85 -8.17 2.00
N LYS A 59 6.55 -7.28 2.95
CA LYS A 59 6.69 -7.58 4.39
C LYS A 59 5.76 -8.69 4.86
N VAL A 60 4.51 -8.68 4.40
CA VAL A 60 3.52 -9.72 4.71
C VAL A 60 3.91 -11.05 4.09
N ALA A 61 4.42 -11.08 2.85
CA ALA A 61 4.88 -12.31 2.21
C ALA A 61 5.99 -12.98 3.03
N ILE A 62 7.00 -12.21 3.45
CA ILE A 62 8.08 -12.71 4.31
C ILE A 62 7.51 -13.27 5.64
N LEU A 63 6.53 -12.59 6.22
CA LEU A 63 5.90 -13.03 7.47
C LEU A 63 5.16 -14.37 7.29
N ILE A 64 4.38 -14.52 6.21
CA ILE A 64 3.65 -15.75 5.89
C ILE A 64 4.63 -16.91 5.64
N GLU A 65 5.70 -16.68 4.86
CA GLU A 65 6.75 -17.68 4.63
C GLU A 65 7.42 -18.17 5.92
N GLN A 66 7.49 -17.31 6.93
CA GLN A 66 8.02 -17.63 8.26
C GLN A 66 6.99 -18.28 9.19
N GLY A 67 5.75 -18.53 8.72
CA GLY A 67 4.67 -19.08 9.53
C GLY A 67 4.15 -18.09 10.59
N GLY A 68 4.29 -16.79 10.33
CA GLY A 68 3.80 -15.73 11.21
C GLY A 68 2.28 -15.66 11.25
N THR A 69 1.76 -14.90 12.21
CA THR A 69 0.33 -14.77 12.48
C THR A 69 -0.21 -13.38 12.15
N LEU A 70 -1.54 -13.24 12.13
CA LEU A 70 -2.19 -11.94 12.05
C LEU A 70 -1.74 -10.98 13.16
N ALA A 71 -1.45 -11.48 14.36
CA ALA A 71 -0.95 -10.65 15.46
C ALA A 71 0.44 -10.07 15.14
N ASP A 72 1.30 -10.86 14.49
CA ASP A 72 2.62 -10.42 14.04
C ASP A 72 2.51 -9.41 12.89
N ALA A 73 1.50 -9.55 12.02
CA ALA A 73 1.25 -8.61 10.93
C ALA A 73 1.00 -7.18 11.46
N TYR A 74 0.26 -7.05 12.57
CA TYR A 74 0.03 -5.75 13.20
C TYR A 74 1.31 -5.06 13.72
N GLN A 75 2.41 -5.82 13.88
CA GLN A 75 3.70 -5.34 14.36
C GLN A 75 4.73 -5.12 13.22
N ILE A 76 4.34 -5.30 11.95
CA ILE A 76 5.23 -5.04 10.82
C ILE A 76 5.72 -3.59 10.87
N ASP A 77 7.04 -3.42 10.90
CA ASP A 77 7.68 -2.12 10.81
C ASP A 77 7.30 -1.45 9.49
N GLN A 78 6.66 -0.27 9.60
CA GLN A 78 6.28 0.60 8.49
C GLN A 78 6.89 2.00 8.66
N SER A 79 7.94 2.13 9.47
CA SER A 79 8.63 3.40 9.74
C SER A 79 9.07 4.20 8.50
N PRO A 80 9.40 3.60 7.34
CA PRO A 80 9.65 4.38 6.12
C PRO A 80 8.47 5.27 5.70
N TYR A 81 7.23 4.93 6.09
CA TYR A 81 6.00 5.65 5.75
C TYR A 81 5.45 6.50 6.91
N ALA A 82 6.13 6.56 8.05
CA ALA A 82 5.66 7.26 9.26
C ALA A 82 5.44 8.76 9.08
N HIS A 83 6.07 9.36 8.08
CA HIS A 83 5.94 10.78 7.74
C HIS A 83 4.66 11.11 6.94
N LEU A 84 3.91 10.10 6.48
CA LEU A 84 2.66 10.31 5.74
C LEU A 84 1.51 10.64 6.69
N ALA A 85 0.59 11.49 6.22
CA ALA A 85 -0.62 11.77 6.98
C ALA A 85 -1.43 10.49 7.21
N THR A 86 -2.12 10.43 8.34
CA THR A 86 -2.93 9.29 8.81
C THR A 86 -2.18 7.96 9.00
N PHE A 87 -0.86 8.00 9.21
CA PHE A 87 -0.04 6.80 9.41
C PHE A 87 -0.47 6.02 10.67
N GLU A 88 -0.56 6.69 11.81
CA GLU A 88 -0.89 6.09 13.11
C GLU A 88 -2.27 5.38 13.09
N GLU A 89 -3.22 5.91 12.33
CA GLU A 89 -4.57 5.37 12.25
C GLU A 89 -4.72 4.19 11.29
N LEU A 90 -3.82 4.07 10.31
CA LEU A 90 -3.95 3.17 9.16
C LEU A 90 -2.88 2.08 9.09
N ALA A 91 -1.63 2.34 9.45
CA ALA A 91 -0.51 1.43 9.20
C ALA A 91 -0.77 0.02 9.73
N SER A 92 -1.13 -0.10 11.01
CA SER A 92 -1.43 -1.40 11.62
C SER A 92 -2.63 -2.09 10.96
N LYS A 93 -3.71 -1.34 10.67
CA LYS A 93 -4.92 -1.89 10.03
C LYS A 93 -4.65 -2.38 8.61
N ASN A 94 -3.83 -1.64 7.85
CA ASN A 94 -3.43 -2.01 6.50
C ASN A 94 -2.63 -3.32 6.53
N ALA A 95 -1.67 -3.45 7.45
CA ALA A 95 -0.88 -4.67 7.58
C ALA A 95 -1.75 -5.90 7.85
N GLY A 96 -2.71 -5.80 8.79
CA GLY A 96 -3.64 -6.89 9.07
C GLY A 96 -4.49 -7.29 7.87
N ARG A 97 -5.06 -6.31 7.14
CA ARG A 97 -5.89 -6.59 5.96
C ARG A 97 -5.11 -7.24 4.82
N VAL A 98 -3.89 -6.77 4.59
CA VAL A 98 -3.02 -7.37 3.57
C VAL A 98 -2.67 -8.79 3.95
N PHE A 99 -2.35 -9.06 5.22
CA PHE A 99 -2.12 -10.41 5.72
C PHE A 99 -3.35 -11.32 5.54
N GLU A 100 -4.52 -10.89 6.00
CA GLU A 100 -5.77 -11.66 5.86
C GLU A 100 -6.09 -11.98 4.41
N THR A 101 -5.83 -11.07 3.47
CA THR A 101 -6.06 -11.32 2.04
C THR A 101 -5.03 -12.31 1.50
N MET A 102 -3.75 -12.07 1.74
CA MET A 102 -2.65 -12.87 1.20
C MET A 102 -2.56 -14.28 1.78
N GLU A 103 -3.14 -14.55 2.96
CA GLU A 103 -3.18 -15.90 3.53
C GLU A 103 -4.03 -16.88 2.67
N PHE A 104 -4.95 -16.35 1.85
CA PHE A 104 -5.85 -17.13 0.99
C PHE A 104 -5.68 -16.84 -0.52
N GLU A 105 -4.65 -16.07 -0.90
CA GLU A 105 -4.28 -15.82 -2.30
C GLU A 105 -3.65 -17.05 -2.99
#